data_AF-A0A7G9T9T3-F1
#
_entry.id   AF-A0A7G9T9T3-F1
#
_cell.length_a   1.000
_cell.length_b   1.000
_cell.length_c   1.000
_cell.angle_alpha   90.00
_cell.angle_beta   90.00
_cell.angle_gamma   90.00
#
_symmetry.space_group_name_H-M   'P 1'
#
loop_
_entity.id
_entity.type
_entity.pdbx_description
1 polymer ?
#
loop_
_entity_poly.entity_id
_entity_poly.type
_entity_poly.pdbx_seq_one_letter_code
_entity_poly.pdbx_strand_id
1 'polypeptide(L)'
;MMMGEAARRKAAIEALKTRNVLWLASLSPVEHLIANAAQRAYDGIVIGLGMTEGCYHLAFFLREYMRLQHSIELDVIVGWVNDGQWDGATSHAWLEYEGKKIDISLHRTSHPDAQPPGDLVVLDHVIRKGAVTYQYWVVLPERARLALEQMEEDSPELSALIRKKADEHKRMVEFSKSPNGAAEYLSQAPSEGSYTALLRRM
;
A
#
# COMPACT_ATOMS: atom_id res chain seq x y z
N MET A 1 -25.70 30.70 6.19
CA MET A 1 -24.39 31.00 5.58
C MET A 1 -23.69 29.68 5.28
N MET A 2 -23.39 29.38 4.02
CA MET A 2 -22.55 28.23 3.66
C MET A 2 -21.11 28.48 4.13
N MET A 3 -20.49 27.49 4.78
CA MET A 3 -19.07 27.58 5.18
C MET A 3 -18.17 27.64 3.94
N GLY A 4 -17.20 28.56 3.95
CA GLY A 4 -16.16 28.65 2.93
C GLY A 4 -15.29 27.39 2.86
N GLU A 5 -14.63 27.16 1.73
CA GLU A 5 -13.87 25.93 1.45
C GLU A 5 -12.75 25.65 2.44
N ALA A 6 -12.00 26.68 2.84
CA ALA A 6 -10.97 26.55 3.87
C ALA A 6 -11.54 26.11 5.22
N ALA A 7 -12.72 26.62 5.60
CA ALA A 7 -13.39 26.25 6.84
C ALA A 7 -13.91 24.81 6.80
N ARG A 8 -14.45 24.37 5.65
CA ARG A 8 -14.85 22.98 5.41
C ARG A 8 -13.66 22.02 5.51
N ARG A 9 -12.52 22.37 4.89
CA ARG A 9 -11.29 21.57 4.95
C ARG A 9 -10.76 21.44 6.38
N LYS A 10 -10.73 22.55 7.14
CA LYS A 10 -10.31 22.53 8.55
C LYS A 10 -11.21 21.63 9.40
N ALA A 11 -12.54 21.74 9.23
CA ALA A 11 -13.48 20.89 9.94
C ALA A 11 -13.31 19.40 9.62
N ALA A 12 -13.05 19.06 8.35
CA ALA A 12 -12.79 17.68 7.93
C ALA A 12 -11.51 17.11 8.55
N ILE A 13 -10.44 17.92 8.65
CA ILE A 13 -9.18 17.51 9.30
C ILE A 13 -9.40 17.25 10.79
N GLU A 14 -10.10 18.14 11.50
CA GLU A 14 -10.37 17.96 12.93
C GLU A 14 -11.28 16.75 13.18
N ALA A 15 -12.31 16.54 12.36
CA ALA A 15 -13.16 15.36 12.43
C ALA A 15 -12.35 14.06 12.21
N LEU A 16 -11.39 14.07 11.28
CA LEU A 16 -10.50 12.93 11.07
C LEU A 16 -9.62 12.66 12.29
N LYS A 17 -9.01 13.71 12.88
CA LYS A 17 -8.21 13.57 14.10
C LYS A 17 -9.01 12.98 15.25
N THR A 18 -10.22 13.46 15.49
CA THR A 18 -11.11 12.92 16.53
C THR A 18 -11.43 11.44 16.27
N ARG A 19 -11.75 11.08 15.01
CA ARG A 19 -11.97 9.67 14.64
C ARG A 19 -10.74 8.81 14.86
N ASN A 20 -9.54 9.29 14.54
CA ASN A 20 -8.29 8.56 14.76
C ASN A 20 -8.05 8.27 16.25
N VAL A 21 -8.32 9.24 17.14
CA VAL A 21 -8.19 9.06 18.58
C VAL A 21 -9.15 7.98 19.09
N LEU A 22 -10.41 8.03 18.67
CA LEU A 22 -11.42 7.05 19.07
C LEU A 22 -11.12 5.66 18.50
N TRP A 23 -10.70 5.58 17.24
CA TRP A 23 -10.32 4.34 16.59
C TRP A 23 -9.11 3.69 17.30
N LEU A 24 -8.04 4.45 17.56
CA LEU A 24 -6.89 3.94 18.31
C LEU A 24 -7.31 3.39 19.67
N ALA A 25 -8.14 4.11 20.43
CA ALA A 25 -8.61 3.65 21.74
C ALA A 25 -9.49 2.38 21.69
N SER A 26 -10.01 2.01 20.52
CA SER A 26 -10.85 0.83 20.32
C SER A 26 -10.08 -0.43 19.92
N LEU A 27 -8.79 -0.31 19.59
CA LEU A 27 -7.99 -1.42 19.09
C LEU A 27 -7.67 -2.43 20.19
N SER A 28 -7.65 -3.70 19.84
CA SER A 28 -7.03 -4.73 20.67
C SER A 28 -5.53 -4.49 20.83
N PRO A 29 -4.85 -5.12 21.82
CA PRO A 29 -3.41 -4.99 21.99
C PRO A 29 -2.59 -5.35 20.74
N VAL A 30 -3.00 -6.39 19.99
CA VAL A 30 -2.33 -6.83 18.76
C VAL A 30 -2.53 -5.80 17.65
N GLU A 31 -3.75 -5.33 17.46
CA GLU A 31 -4.06 -4.28 16.48
C GLU A 31 -3.32 -2.98 16.79
N HIS A 32 -3.14 -2.64 18.07
CA HIS A 32 -2.33 -1.51 18.48
C HIS A 32 -0.86 -1.64 18.06
N LEU A 33 -0.26 -2.83 18.21
CA LEU A 33 1.11 -3.09 17.75
C LEU A 33 1.23 -2.93 16.24
N ILE A 34 0.28 -3.49 15.48
CA ILE A 34 0.21 -3.37 14.03
C ILE A 34 0.06 -1.90 13.62
N ALA A 35 -0.87 -1.16 14.23
CA ALA A 35 -1.13 0.22 13.91
C ALA A 35 0.07 1.13 14.21
N ASN A 36 0.79 0.87 15.31
CA ASN A 36 2.01 1.59 15.65
C ASN A 36 3.15 1.26 14.68
N ALA A 37 3.31 -0.01 14.30
CA ALA A 37 4.31 -0.43 13.34
C ALA A 37 4.08 0.20 11.95
N ALA A 38 2.84 0.15 11.46
CA ALA A 38 2.46 0.75 10.18
C ALA A 38 2.73 2.27 10.16
N GLN A 39 2.37 2.99 11.23
CA GLN A 39 2.63 4.42 11.33
C GLN A 39 4.12 4.75 11.41
N ARG A 40 4.92 4.00 12.19
CA ARG A 40 6.37 4.17 12.24
C ARG A 40 7.04 3.90 10.89
N ALA A 41 6.64 2.84 10.20
CA ALA A 41 7.14 2.55 8.86
C ALA A 41 6.74 3.65 7.87
N TYR A 42 5.50 4.13 7.94
CA TYR A 42 5.06 5.24 7.10
C TYR A 42 5.88 6.52 7.35
N ASP A 43 6.00 6.97 8.60
CA ASP A 43 6.71 8.22 8.91
C ASP A 43 8.23 8.08 8.64
N GLY A 44 8.83 6.94 9.00
CA GLY A 44 10.27 6.72 8.89
C GLY A 44 10.76 6.34 7.48
N ILE A 45 10.00 5.52 6.76
CA ILE A 45 10.39 4.97 5.45
C ILE A 45 9.72 5.76 4.33
N VAL A 46 8.37 5.82 4.33
CA VAL A 46 7.63 6.47 3.23
C VAL A 46 7.89 7.98 3.21
N ILE A 47 7.78 8.64 4.36
CA ILE A 47 8.08 10.07 4.48
C ILE A 47 9.58 10.31 4.67
N GLY A 48 10.21 9.65 5.64
CA GLY A 48 11.60 9.92 6.01
C GLY A 48 12.62 9.63 4.91
N LEU A 49 12.44 8.55 4.12
CA LEU A 49 13.28 8.28 2.95
C LEU A 49 12.70 8.82 1.64
N GLY A 50 11.47 9.35 1.69
CA GLY A 50 10.75 9.76 0.49
C GLY A 50 10.39 8.61 -0.45
N MET A 51 10.29 7.37 0.06
CA MET A 51 10.02 6.18 -0.74
C MET A 51 8.67 6.29 -1.47
N THR A 52 8.70 6.01 -2.77
CA THR A 52 7.54 5.92 -3.67
C THR A 52 7.61 4.59 -4.42
N GLU A 53 6.47 4.12 -4.97
CA GLU A 53 6.40 2.89 -5.78
C GLU A 53 6.89 1.61 -5.05
N GLY A 54 6.98 1.66 -3.72
CA GLY A 54 7.52 0.59 -2.89
C GLY A 54 6.47 -0.34 -2.31
N CYS A 55 5.29 -0.52 -2.94
CA CYS A 55 4.15 -1.24 -2.34
C CYS A 55 4.49 -2.68 -1.95
N TYR A 56 5.11 -3.46 -2.84
CA TYR A 56 5.62 -4.80 -2.51
C TYR A 56 6.61 -4.74 -1.36
N HIS A 57 7.55 -3.81 -1.46
CA HIS A 57 8.66 -3.72 -0.53
C HIS A 57 8.21 -3.40 0.90
N LEU A 58 7.29 -2.45 1.04
CA LEU A 58 6.69 -2.06 2.31
C LEU A 58 5.81 -3.18 2.89
N ALA A 59 5.03 -3.86 2.06
CA ALA A 59 4.20 -5.00 2.50
C ALA A 59 5.07 -6.15 3.01
N PHE A 60 6.04 -6.61 2.23
CA PHE A 60 6.94 -7.69 2.65
C PHE A 60 7.77 -7.32 3.87
N PHE A 61 8.30 -6.09 3.93
CA PHE A 61 9.03 -5.61 5.09
C PHE A 61 8.18 -5.59 6.36
N LEU A 62 6.98 -5.01 6.31
CA LEU A 62 6.11 -4.92 7.49
C LEU A 62 5.63 -6.30 7.94
N ARG A 63 5.30 -7.21 7.02
CA ARG A 63 5.02 -8.62 7.37
C ARG A 63 6.17 -9.23 8.14
N GLU A 64 7.38 -9.09 7.61
CA GLU A 64 8.56 -9.72 8.22
C GLU A 64 8.96 -9.05 9.54
N TYR A 65 8.76 -7.73 9.66
CA TYR A 65 8.92 -7.00 10.91
C TYR A 65 7.96 -7.50 11.99
N MET A 66 6.66 -7.62 11.67
CA MET A 66 5.66 -8.08 12.64
C MET A 66 5.91 -9.52 13.08
N ARG A 67 6.30 -10.39 12.14
CA ARG A 67 6.66 -11.77 12.46
C ARG A 67 7.89 -11.86 13.37
N LEU A 68 8.98 -11.19 13.00
CA LEU A 68 10.25 -11.31 13.73
C LEU A 68 10.26 -10.59 15.08
N GLN A 69 9.61 -9.43 15.17
CA GLN A 69 9.68 -8.58 16.36
C GLN A 69 8.52 -8.84 17.34
N HIS A 70 7.38 -9.34 16.85
CA HIS A 70 6.16 -9.46 17.63
C HIS A 70 5.47 -10.83 17.53
N SER A 71 6.00 -11.76 16.72
CA SER A 71 5.37 -13.06 16.45
C SER A 71 3.93 -12.95 15.92
N ILE A 72 3.64 -11.87 15.19
CA ILE A 72 2.34 -11.60 14.56
C ILE A 72 2.46 -11.91 13.07
N GLU A 73 1.61 -12.81 12.58
CA GLU A 73 1.48 -13.09 11.15
C GLU A 73 0.53 -12.09 10.49
N LEU A 74 0.95 -11.58 9.33
CA LEU A 74 0.15 -10.75 8.45
C LEU A 74 0.15 -11.38 7.07
N ASP A 75 -1.00 -11.33 6.40
CA ASP A 75 -1.14 -11.82 5.04
C ASP A 75 -0.66 -10.74 4.07
N VAL A 76 0.31 -11.08 3.22
CA VAL A 76 0.68 -10.21 2.09
C VAL A 76 -0.28 -10.49 0.95
N ILE A 77 -1.08 -9.51 0.60
CA ILE A 77 -1.98 -9.60 -0.56
C ILE A 77 -1.33 -8.90 -1.73
N VAL A 78 -1.22 -9.61 -2.84
CA VAL A 78 -0.76 -9.07 -4.13
C VAL A 78 -1.95 -9.10 -5.08
N GLY A 79 -2.35 -7.92 -5.54
CA GLY A 79 -3.55 -7.72 -6.33
C GLY A 79 -3.43 -6.49 -7.21
N TRP A 80 -4.54 -5.76 -7.34
CA TRP A 80 -4.71 -4.68 -8.30
C TRP A 80 -5.42 -3.50 -7.68
N VAL A 81 -5.01 -2.30 -8.06
CA VAL A 81 -5.66 -1.05 -7.65
C VAL A 81 -6.01 -0.17 -8.85
N ASN A 82 -7.04 0.65 -8.66
CA ASN A 82 -7.50 1.62 -9.64
C ASN A 82 -8.12 2.84 -8.94
N ASP A 83 -7.85 4.04 -9.42
CA ASP A 83 -8.32 5.31 -8.84
C ASP A 83 -9.70 5.77 -9.36
N GLY A 84 -10.30 4.98 -10.24
CA GLY A 84 -11.58 5.22 -10.90
C GLY A 84 -11.50 6.06 -12.16
N GLN A 85 -10.31 6.50 -12.61
CA GLN A 85 -10.16 7.45 -13.72
C GLN A 85 -9.91 6.79 -15.08
N TRP A 86 -9.66 5.48 -15.11
CA TRP A 86 -9.39 4.72 -16.33
C TRP A 86 -9.79 3.25 -16.16
N ASP A 87 -9.86 2.51 -17.28
CA ASP A 87 -10.44 1.16 -17.29
C ASP A 87 -9.50 0.04 -16.85
N GLY A 88 -8.18 0.24 -16.86
CA GLY A 88 -7.19 -0.78 -16.49
C GLY A 88 -6.93 -0.86 -14.99
N ALA A 89 -5.78 -1.40 -14.60
CA ALA A 89 -5.38 -1.47 -13.19
C ALA A 89 -3.86 -1.46 -13.04
N THR A 90 -3.42 -1.06 -11.85
CA THR A 90 -2.01 -1.13 -11.45
C THR A 90 -1.82 -2.27 -10.47
N SER A 91 -0.81 -3.11 -10.72
CA SER A 91 -0.43 -4.15 -9.77
C SER A 91 0.03 -3.53 -8.44
N HIS A 92 -0.39 -4.11 -7.32
CA HIS A 92 -0.18 -3.53 -6.00
C HIS A 92 -0.11 -4.58 -4.91
N ALA A 93 0.51 -4.24 -3.78
CA ALA A 93 0.44 -5.07 -2.58
C ALA A 93 0.12 -4.28 -1.32
N TRP A 94 -0.58 -4.96 -0.43
CA TRP A 94 -0.97 -4.49 0.89
C TRP A 94 -0.89 -5.65 1.89
N LEU A 95 -1.13 -5.35 3.16
CA LEU A 95 -1.20 -6.34 4.22
C LEU A 95 -2.63 -6.50 4.72
N GLU A 96 -2.97 -7.69 5.19
CA GLU A 96 -4.21 -7.95 5.91
C GLU A 96 -3.94 -8.60 7.28
N TYR A 97 -4.70 -8.17 8.28
CA TYR A 97 -4.80 -8.82 9.59
C TYR A 97 -6.28 -9.10 9.86
N GLU A 98 -6.66 -10.37 9.99
CA GLU A 98 -8.06 -10.77 10.18
C GLU A 98 -9.01 -10.16 9.11
N GLY A 99 -8.53 -10.09 7.87
CA GLY A 99 -9.24 -9.48 6.73
C GLY A 99 -9.26 -7.95 6.70
N LYS A 100 -8.62 -7.27 7.67
CA LYS A 100 -8.53 -5.81 7.72
C LYS A 100 -7.27 -5.29 7.02
N LYS A 101 -7.45 -4.37 6.08
CA LYS A 101 -6.37 -3.87 5.21
C LYS A 101 -5.42 -2.90 5.89
N ILE A 102 -4.13 -3.03 5.57
CA ILE A 102 -3.07 -2.08 5.93
C ILE A 102 -2.32 -1.75 4.64
N ASP A 103 -2.40 -0.49 4.22
CA ASP A 103 -1.67 0.03 3.07
C ASP A 103 -1.10 1.42 3.38
N ILE A 104 0.22 1.48 3.41
CA ILE A 104 0.99 2.68 3.69
C ILE A 104 1.68 3.27 2.45
N SER A 105 1.46 2.67 1.28
CA SER A 105 2.28 2.89 0.08
C SER A 105 1.64 3.83 -0.94
N LEU A 106 0.31 3.98 -0.93
CA LEU A 106 -0.39 4.82 -1.92
C LEU A 106 -0.49 6.31 -1.52
N HIS A 107 -0.27 6.65 -0.25
CA HIS A 107 -0.40 8.05 0.21
C HIS A 107 0.75 8.96 -0.26
N ARG A 108 1.84 8.40 -0.79
CA ARG A 108 2.93 9.17 -1.42
C ARG A 108 3.27 8.56 -2.79
N THR A 109 3.11 9.33 -3.84
CA THR A 109 3.41 8.92 -5.22
C THR A 109 4.48 9.85 -5.81
N SER A 110 5.28 9.32 -6.75
CA SER A 110 6.35 10.04 -7.44
C SER A 110 5.80 11.05 -8.45
N HIS A 111 4.68 10.72 -9.08
CA HIS A 111 4.00 11.50 -10.10
C HIS A 111 2.53 11.74 -9.71
N PRO A 112 2.24 12.65 -8.77
CA PRO A 112 0.89 12.85 -8.22
C PRO A 112 -0.16 13.29 -9.26
N ASP A 113 0.27 13.86 -10.38
CA ASP A 113 -0.64 14.26 -11.47
C ASP A 113 -1.08 13.06 -12.33
N ALA A 114 -0.28 11.99 -12.38
CA ALA A 114 -0.57 10.78 -13.14
C ALA A 114 -1.07 9.63 -12.26
N GLN A 115 -0.58 9.57 -11.02
CA GLN A 115 -1.01 8.62 -9.99
C GLN A 115 -1.30 9.43 -8.71
N PRO A 116 -2.55 9.89 -8.52
CA PRO A 116 -2.90 10.73 -7.39
C PRO A 116 -2.68 10.02 -6.05
N PRO A 117 -2.22 10.71 -5.00
CA PRO A 117 -2.06 10.11 -3.68
C PRO A 117 -3.36 9.49 -3.15
N GLY A 118 -3.28 8.23 -2.72
CA GLY A 118 -4.37 7.49 -2.09
C GLY A 118 -4.47 7.72 -0.58
N ASP A 119 -5.43 7.06 0.05
CA ASP A 119 -5.56 7.03 1.50
C ASP A 119 -4.41 6.26 2.17
N LEU A 120 -3.99 6.71 3.35
CA LEU A 120 -3.19 5.91 4.28
C LEU A 120 -4.14 5.06 5.11
N VAL A 121 -4.14 3.75 4.87
CA VAL A 121 -5.10 2.80 5.47
C VAL A 121 -4.38 1.89 6.45
N VAL A 122 -4.93 1.72 7.65
CA VAL A 122 -4.42 0.80 8.66
C VAL A 122 -5.61 0.13 9.34
N LEU A 123 -5.68 -1.19 9.25
CA LEU A 123 -6.81 -2.00 9.72
C LEU A 123 -8.17 -1.47 9.22
N ASP A 124 -8.26 -1.24 7.89
CA ASP A 124 -9.37 -0.59 7.16
C ASP A 124 -9.73 0.84 7.59
N HIS A 125 -9.06 1.39 8.59
CA HIS A 125 -9.26 2.77 9.00
C HIS A 125 -8.35 3.71 8.20
N VAL A 126 -8.95 4.74 7.61
CA VAL A 126 -8.21 5.79 6.91
C VAL A 126 -7.60 6.73 7.96
N ILE A 127 -6.30 6.60 8.23
CA ILE A 127 -5.58 7.46 9.18
C ILE A 127 -5.31 8.84 8.56
N ARG A 128 -4.97 8.89 7.26
CA ARG A 128 -4.78 10.13 6.49
C ARG A 128 -5.48 10.02 5.15
N LYS A 129 -6.24 11.06 4.80
CA LYS A 129 -7.01 11.11 3.56
C LYS A 129 -6.12 11.53 2.39
N GLY A 130 -6.14 10.75 1.32
CA GLY A 130 -5.49 11.07 0.04
C GLY A 130 -6.33 12.00 -0.84
N ALA A 131 -5.84 12.24 -2.05
CA ALA A 131 -6.58 12.92 -3.11
C ALA A 131 -7.69 12.03 -3.69
N VAL A 132 -7.46 10.71 -3.74
CA VAL A 132 -8.42 9.73 -4.26
C VAL A 132 -8.61 8.56 -3.30
N THR A 133 -9.72 7.84 -3.48
CA THR A 133 -9.96 6.54 -2.83
C THR A 133 -9.75 5.45 -3.88
N TYR A 134 -8.70 4.64 -3.72
CA TYR A 134 -8.44 3.53 -4.62
C TYR A 134 -9.44 2.38 -4.40
N GLN A 135 -9.82 1.75 -5.50
CA GLN A 135 -10.48 0.44 -5.53
C GLN A 135 -9.41 -0.64 -5.48
N TYR A 136 -9.69 -1.74 -4.78
CA TYR A 136 -8.77 -2.86 -4.59
C TYR A 136 -9.41 -4.15 -5.09
N TRP A 137 -8.63 -4.96 -5.82
CA TRP A 137 -9.07 -6.24 -6.33
C TRP A 137 -8.00 -7.30 -6.16
N VAL A 138 -8.36 -8.42 -5.53
CA VAL A 138 -7.51 -9.63 -5.50
C VAL A 138 -7.49 -10.30 -6.87
N VAL A 139 -8.65 -10.34 -7.54
CA VAL A 139 -8.81 -10.86 -8.91
C VAL A 139 -9.02 -9.68 -9.84
N LEU A 140 -8.17 -9.57 -10.87
CA LEU A 140 -8.28 -8.52 -11.88
C LEU A 140 -9.67 -8.58 -12.55
N PRO A 141 -10.47 -7.50 -12.51
CA PRO A 141 -11.75 -7.47 -13.20
C PRO A 141 -11.57 -7.60 -14.71
N GLU A 142 -12.51 -8.29 -15.37
CA GLU A 142 -12.43 -8.57 -16.81
C GLU A 142 -12.26 -7.31 -17.66
N ARG A 143 -12.97 -6.22 -17.32
CA ARG A 143 -12.82 -4.92 -17.99
C ARG A 143 -11.38 -4.40 -17.96
N ALA A 144 -10.68 -4.59 -16.84
CA ALA A 144 -9.34 -4.10 -16.64
C ALA A 144 -8.32 -4.98 -17.34
N ARG A 145 -8.57 -6.29 -17.37
CA ARG A 145 -7.79 -7.24 -18.19
C ARG A 145 -7.85 -6.84 -19.66
N LEU A 146 -9.04 -6.65 -20.22
CA LEU A 146 -9.23 -6.24 -21.61
C LEU A 146 -8.57 -4.90 -21.93
N ALA A 147 -8.67 -3.92 -21.03
CA ALA A 147 -8.01 -2.62 -21.22
C ALA A 147 -6.48 -2.75 -21.27
N LEU A 148 -5.88 -3.57 -20.40
CA LEU A 148 -4.44 -3.80 -20.40
C LEU A 148 -3.98 -4.57 -21.66
N GLU A 149 -4.77 -5.52 -22.13
CA GLU A 149 -4.50 -6.24 -23.39
C GLU A 149 -4.55 -5.30 -24.59
N GLN A 150 -5.57 -4.45 -24.68
CA GLN A 150 -5.66 -3.44 -25.73
C GLN A 150 -4.47 -2.47 -25.70
N MET A 151 -4.04 -2.02 -24.51
CA MET A 151 -2.85 -1.17 -24.38
C MET A 151 -1.57 -1.87 -24.83
N GLU A 152 -1.46 -3.18 -24.60
CA GLU A 152 -0.32 -3.99 -25.07
C GLU A 152 -0.31 -4.10 -26.60
N GLU A 153 -1.47 -4.26 -27.22
CA GLU A 153 -1.63 -4.34 -28.68
C GLU A 153 -1.41 -3.00 -29.37
N ASP A 154 -1.97 -1.91 -28.83
CA ASP A 154 -1.96 -0.58 -29.43
C ASP A 154 -0.59 0.10 -29.31
N SER A 155 0.24 -0.30 -28.36
CA SER A 155 1.52 0.34 -28.08
C SER A 155 2.67 -0.67 -28.00
N PRO A 156 3.33 -0.95 -29.14
CA PRO A 156 4.52 -1.80 -29.20
C PRO A 156 5.64 -1.36 -28.23
N GLU A 157 5.74 -0.05 -27.97
CA GLU A 157 6.71 0.54 -27.04
C GLU A 157 6.41 0.18 -25.57
N LEU A 158 5.13 0.08 -25.21
CA LEU A 158 4.70 -0.28 -23.85
C LEU A 158 4.55 -1.78 -23.64
N SER A 159 4.42 -2.56 -24.71
CA SER A 159 4.18 -4.01 -24.62
C SER A 159 5.22 -4.74 -23.76
N ALA A 160 6.51 -4.48 -23.98
CA ALA A 160 7.58 -5.08 -23.19
C ALA A 160 7.52 -4.70 -21.70
N LEU A 161 7.12 -3.47 -21.39
CA LEU A 161 6.95 -2.99 -20.02
C LEU A 161 5.74 -3.65 -19.34
N ILE A 162 4.61 -3.77 -20.05
CA ILE A 162 3.39 -4.43 -19.56
C ILE A 162 3.69 -5.89 -19.21
N ARG A 163 4.36 -6.63 -20.10
CA ARG A 163 4.78 -8.02 -19.85
C ARG A 163 5.70 -8.14 -18.65
N LYS A 164 6.72 -7.29 -18.55
CA LYS A 164 7.63 -7.27 -17.41
C LYS A 164 6.88 -7.04 -16.10
N LYS A 165 5.89 -6.15 -16.09
CA LYS A 165 5.06 -5.87 -14.91
C LYS A 165 4.13 -7.04 -14.57
N ALA A 166 3.59 -7.74 -15.56
CA ALA A 166 2.82 -8.96 -15.35
C ALA A 166 3.68 -10.09 -14.73
N ASP A 167 4.92 -10.26 -15.19
CA ASP A 167 5.84 -11.25 -14.64
C ASP A 167 6.32 -10.88 -13.23
N GLU A 168 6.57 -9.59 -12.98
CA GLU A 168 6.84 -9.08 -11.63
C GLU A 168 5.66 -9.38 -10.68
N HIS A 169 4.42 -9.09 -11.10
CA HIS A 169 3.21 -9.41 -10.32
C HIS A 169 3.13 -10.89 -9.96
N LYS A 170 3.29 -11.79 -10.94
CA LYS A 170 3.25 -13.24 -10.72
C LYS A 170 4.30 -13.67 -9.69
N ARG A 171 5.54 -13.18 -9.82
CA ARG A 171 6.61 -13.48 -8.87
C ARG A 171 6.29 -12.98 -7.46
N MET A 172 5.67 -11.80 -7.33
CA MET A 172 5.26 -11.31 -6.01
C MET A 172 4.14 -12.15 -5.40
N VAL A 173 3.19 -12.64 -6.20
CA VAL A 173 2.17 -13.61 -5.76
C VAL A 173 2.80 -14.91 -5.25
N GLU A 174 3.87 -15.39 -5.89
CA GLU A 174 4.61 -16.57 -5.43
C GLU A 174 5.29 -16.32 -4.09
N PHE A 175 5.98 -15.18 -3.93
CA PHE A 175 6.57 -14.80 -2.64
C PHE A 175 5.50 -14.63 -1.55
N SER A 176 4.34 -14.06 -1.86
CA SER A 176 3.29 -13.81 -0.87
C SER A 176 2.67 -15.09 -0.31
N LYS A 177 2.72 -16.19 -1.09
CA LYS A 177 2.20 -17.51 -0.69
C LYS A 177 3.25 -18.41 -0.04
N SER A 178 4.52 -18.09 -0.18
CA SER A 178 5.61 -18.89 0.38
C SER A 178 5.80 -18.58 1.87
N PRO A 179 5.93 -19.57 2.77
CA PRO A 179 6.13 -19.34 4.21
C PRO A 179 7.30 -18.40 4.55
N ASN A 180 8.37 -18.46 3.73
CA ASN A 180 9.57 -17.64 3.88
C ASN A 180 9.70 -16.58 2.77
N GLY A 181 8.68 -16.39 1.94
CA GLY A 181 8.81 -15.59 0.73
C GLY A 181 9.10 -14.11 0.99
N ALA A 182 8.62 -13.54 2.11
CA ALA A 182 8.98 -12.18 2.50
C ALA A 182 10.48 -12.03 2.81
N ALA A 183 11.04 -12.96 3.58
CA ALA A 183 12.48 -12.97 3.89
C ALA A 183 13.32 -13.18 2.62
N GLU A 184 12.89 -14.10 1.75
CA GLU A 184 13.54 -14.36 0.46
C GLU A 184 13.53 -13.13 -0.44
N TYR A 185 12.37 -12.48 -0.61
CA TYR A 185 12.23 -11.24 -1.37
C TYR A 185 13.17 -10.14 -0.82
N LEU A 186 13.18 -9.90 0.50
CA LEU A 186 14.00 -8.86 1.12
C LEU A 186 15.51 -9.17 1.02
N SER A 187 15.90 -10.44 0.98
CA SER A 187 17.30 -10.84 0.77
C SER A 187 17.83 -10.51 -0.63
N GLN A 188 16.92 -10.33 -1.59
CA GLN A 188 17.25 -9.99 -2.98
C GLN A 188 17.21 -8.47 -3.23
N ALA A 189 16.79 -7.68 -2.24
CA ALA A 189 16.76 -6.24 -2.33
C ALA A 189 18.19 -5.64 -2.32
N PRO A 190 18.41 -4.48 -2.96
CA PRO A 190 19.62 -3.69 -2.77
C PRO A 190 19.89 -3.40 -1.29
N SER A 191 21.14 -3.07 -0.95
CA SER A 191 21.58 -2.97 0.45
C SER A 191 20.74 -2.00 1.28
N GLU A 192 20.38 -0.88 0.67
CA GLU A 192 19.53 0.20 1.19
C GLU A 192 18.04 -0.19 1.35
N GLY A 193 17.58 -1.22 0.64
CA GLY A 193 16.25 -1.82 0.79
C GLY A 193 16.26 -3.11 1.62
N SER A 194 17.39 -3.54 2.17
CA SER A 194 17.40 -4.74 3.00
C SER A 194 16.54 -4.57 4.27
N TYR A 195 16.04 -5.68 4.82
CA TYR A 195 15.29 -5.68 6.09
C TYR A 195 16.02 -4.88 7.19
N THR A 196 17.33 -5.08 7.32
CA THR A 196 18.13 -4.39 8.34
C THR A 196 18.24 -2.89 8.08
N ALA A 197 18.33 -2.47 6.82
CA ALA A 197 18.38 -1.05 6.47
C ALA A 197 17.05 -0.34 6.78
N LEU A 198 15.93 -0.97 6.44
CA LEU A 198 14.60 -0.43 6.72
C LEU A 198 14.26 -0.43 8.22
N LEU A 199 14.65 -1.48 8.96
CA LEU A 199 14.43 -1.57 10.41
C LEU A 199 15.06 -0.38 11.15
N ARG A 200 16.21 0.14 10.71
CA ARG A 200 16.87 1.31 11.30
C ARG A 200 16.09 2.62 11.11
N ARG A 201 15.08 2.63 10.25
CA ARG A 201 14.24 3.80 9.94
C ARG A 201 12.89 3.77 10.63
N MET A 202 12.49 2.62 11.19
CA MET A 202 11.32 2.52 12.05
C MET A 202 11.67 2.93 13.47
#